data_AF-A0A1I7M5Q8-F1
#
_entry.id   AF-A0A1I7M5Q8-F1
#
_cell.length_a   1.000
_cell.length_b   1.000
_cell.length_c   1.000
_cell.angle_alpha   90.00
_cell.angle_beta   90.00
_cell.angle_gamma   90.00
#
_symmetry.space_group_name_H-M   'P 1'
#
loop_
_entity.id
_entity.type
_entity.pdbx_description
1 polymer ?
#
loop_
_entity_poly.entity_id
_entity_poly.type
_entity_poly.pdbx_seq_one_letter_code
_entity_poly.pdbx_strand_id
1 'polypeptide(L)'
;MESKAIQAGQHRLPPAIDYETWDRLVGLIYEGPMESIPWQAALEEIRLLFSANHALLILRPTSAQERGLTIRASGGQPIVTPSDYYDYGYALDPFVGLAESRITTVDDLIGAEHWTSSEFFLQFVQPADIRYIMGANFRTRGGVDCRFRVCRPLSAGKFTDEDMALAQLTLPHFNRAVHLHTRLDLLTSERELYSSTVDRMMVGTLLFDETLTLLRVNSVAQDMLAEKDGLELRQGGLVATYLSAENQELQRLIAKALAPSPAGAAPRLTEAVALTRPSGRSKLGVVVNAIPLNEWSEGRHRPAVVVYLRDPDRKSDASTAVLRRLFDFTPAEAELALLLSSGKTLDEAAEVLGIRKNTVRAQLRSIFSKTGVTRQTALVHVLLNSVMTLN
;
A
#
# COMPACT_ATOMS: atom_id res chain seq x y z
N MET A 1 -28.42 -15.74 -45.78
CA MET A 1 -27.08 -15.30 -45.33
C MET A 1 -27.04 -15.49 -43.84
N GLU A 2 -26.12 -16.36 -43.42
CA GLU A 2 -26.16 -17.14 -42.18
C GLU A 2 -25.92 -16.29 -40.92
N SER A 3 -26.78 -16.50 -39.94
CA SER A 3 -26.58 -16.08 -38.55
C SER A 3 -25.72 -17.14 -37.86
N LYS A 4 -24.45 -16.83 -37.60
CA LYS A 4 -23.56 -17.67 -36.78
C LYS A 4 -24.02 -17.62 -35.34
N ALA A 5 -24.80 -18.62 -34.93
CA ALA A 5 -25.08 -18.90 -33.54
C ALA A 5 -23.76 -19.16 -32.79
N ILE A 6 -23.52 -18.35 -31.77
CA ILE A 6 -22.45 -18.52 -30.80
C ILE A 6 -22.74 -19.81 -30.05
N GLN A 7 -21.94 -20.84 -30.33
CA GLN A 7 -21.99 -22.12 -29.64
C GLN A 7 -21.38 -21.90 -28.24
N ALA A 8 -22.24 -21.55 -27.27
CA ALA A 8 -21.88 -21.54 -25.86
C ALA A 8 -21.55 -22.99 -25.47
N GLY A 9 -20.26 -23.30 -25.36
CA GLY A 9 -19.80 -24.56 -24.82
C GLY A 9 -20.39 -24.75 -23.42
N GLN A 10 -21.21 -25.78 -23.25
CA GLN A 10 -21.65 -26.22 -21.94
C GLN A 10 -20.43 -26.71 -21.17
N HIS A 11 -19.77 -25.82 -20.42
CA HIS A 11 -18.80 -26.20 -19.40
C HIS A 11 -19.58 -26.87 -18.26
N ARG A 12 -19.89 -28.15 -18.43
CA ARG A 12 -20.32 -29.00 -17.32
C ARG A 12 -19.12 -29.11 -16.38
N LEU A 13 -19.31 -28.86 -15.09
CA LEU A 13 -18.29 -29.14 -14.08
C LEU A 13 -17.84 -30.60 -14.24
N PRO A 14 -16.54 -30.91 -14.07
CA PRO A 14 -16.08 -32.29 -14.00
C PRO A 14 -16.93 -33.04 -12.96
N PRO A 15 -17.27 -34.31 -13.18
CA PRO A 15 -18.18 -35.07 -12.31
C PRO A 15 -17.71 -35.21 -10.85
N ALA A 16 -16.47 -34.81 -10.54
CA ALA A 16 -15.83 -34.93 -9.24
C ALA A 16 -16.09 -33.77 -8.25
N ILE A 17 -16.61 -32.62 -8.68
CA ILE A 17 -16.86 -31.47 -7.77
C ILE A 17 -18.33 -31.02 -7.83
N ASP A 18 -18.94 -30.85 -6.66
CA ASP A 18 -20.26 -30.24 -6.58
C ASP A 18 -20.20 -28.70 -6.78
N TYR A 19 -21.36 -28.12 -7.07
CA TYR A 19 -21.45 -26.69 -7.34
C TYR A 19 -21.09 -25.83 -6.12
N GLU A 20 -21.45 -26.27 -4.92
CA GLU A 20 -21.22 -25.53 -3.68
C GLU A 20 -19.73 -25.42 -3.35
N THR A 21 -18.98 -26.50 -3.51
CA THR A 21 -17.53 -26.55 -3.35
C THR A 21 -16.83 -25.70 -4.40
N TRP A 22 -17.30 -25.75 -5.65
CA TRP A 22 -16.77 -24.89 -6.70
C TRP A 22 -17.01 -23.40 -6.44
N ASP A 23 -18.24 -23.02 -6.09
CA ASP A 23 -18.62 -21.64 -5.78
C ASP A 23 -17.80 -21.09 -4.60
N ARG A 24 -17.66 -21.89 -3.54
CA ARG A 24 -16.81 -21.56 -2.39
C ARG A 24 -15.35 -21.35 -2.79
N LEU A 25 -14.77 -22.25 -3.60
CA LEU A 25 -13.39 -22.10 -4.08
C LEU A 25 -13.22 -20.81 -4.90
N VAL A 26 -14.14 -20.52 -5.80
CA VAL A 26 -14.11 -19.28 -6.60
C VAL A 26 -14.23 -18.04 -5.70
N GLY A 27 -15.11 -18.08 -4.70
CA GLY A 27 -15.24 -17.03 -3.68
C GLY A 27 -13.91 -16.77 -2.98
N LEU A 28 -13.27 -17.81 -2.44
CA LEU A 28 -11.96 -17.72 -1.78
C LEU A 28 -10.88 -17.16 -2.72
N ILE A 29 -10.89 -17.48 -4.01
CA ILE A 29 -9.93 -16.93 -4.97
C ILE A 29 -10.10 -15.40 -5.11
N TYR A 30 -11.32 -14.88 -5.10
CA TYR A 30 -11.58 -13.44 -5.20
C TYR A 30 -11.48 -12.70 -3.87
N GLU A 31 -11.70 -13.37 -2.74
CA GLU A 31 -11.45 -12.83 -1.40
C GLU A 31 -9.95 -12.82 -1.04
N GLY A 32 -9.17 -13.71 -1.67
CA GLY A 32 -7.73 -13.86 -1.44
C GLY A 32 -6.92 -12.56 -1.35
N PRO A 33 -7.09 -11.55 -2.23
CA PRO A 33 -6.38 -10.27 -2.14
C PRO A 33 -6.63 -9.48 -0.84
N MET A 34 -7.68 -9.79 -0.08
CA MET A 34 -8.05 -9.14 1.18
C MET A 34 -7.54 -9.90 2.42
N GLU A 35 -6.96 -11.09 2.24
CA GLU A 35 -6.34 -11.86 3.32
C GLU A 35 -5.01 -11.22 3.76
N SER A 36 -4.58 -11.48 5.01
CA SER A 36 -3.28 -11.04 5.51
C SER A 36 -2.11 -11.67 4.75
N ILE A 37 -2.27 -12.93 4.34
CA ILE A 37 -1.43 -13.62 3.37
C ILE A 37 -2.33 -13.94 2.18
N PRO A 38 -2.11 -13.32 1.01
CA PRO A 38 -3.05 -13.44 -0.11
C PRO A 38 -3.30 -14.88 -0.57
N TRP A 39 -4.55 -15.27 -0.79
CA TRP A 39 -4.98 -16.60 -1.28
C TRP A 39 -4.59 -17.81 -0.41
N GLN A 40 -4.26 -17.60 0.86
CA GLN A 40 -3.91 -18.71 1.75
C GLN A 40 -5.09 -19.68 1.91
N ALA A 41 -6.31 -19.16 2.12
CA ALA A 41 -7.50 -19.99 2.25
C ALA A 41 -7.83 -20.75 0.96
N ALA A 42 -7.75 -20.08 -0.20
CA ALA A 42 -7.98 -20.70 -1.50
C ALA A 42 -6.99 -21.83 -1.80
N LEU A 43 -5.70 -21.65 -1.47
CA LEU A 43 -4.69 -22.68 -1.67
C LEU A 43 -4.86 -23.86 -0.71
N GLU A 44 -5.30 -23.62 0.53
CA GLU A 44 -5.60 -24.70 1.46
C GLU A 44 -6.81 -25.53 0.99
N GLU A 45 -7.83 -24.88 0.43
CA GLU A 45 -8.97 -25.58 -0.18
C GLU A 45 -8.54 -26.43 -1.39
N ILE A 46 -7.71 -25.88 -2.27
CA ILE A 46 -7.11 -26.61 -3.39
C ILE A 46 -6.29 -27.80 -2.88
N ARG A 47 -5.51 -27.61 -1.81
CA ARG A 47 -4.69 -28.68 -1.23
C ARG A 47 -5.57 -29.87 -0.81
N LEU A 48 -6.69 -29.60 -0.15
CA LEU A 48 -7.64 -30.63 0.28
C LEU A 48 -8.36 -31.28 -0.91
N LEU A 49 -8.89 -30.46 -1.83
CA LEU A 49 -9.63 -30.89 -3.00
C LEU A 49 -8.83 -31.85 -3.89
N PHE A 50 -7.54 -31.55 -4.06
CA PHE A 50 -6.64 -32.40 -4.82
C PHE A 50 -5.90 -33.42 -3.97
N SER A 51 -6.28 -33.72 -2.72
CA SER A 51 -5.55 -34.69 -1.87
C SER A 51 -4.03 -34.47 -1.84
N ALA A 52 -3.63 -33.20 -1.86
CA ALA A 52 -2.25 -32.74 -1.99
C ALA A 52 -1.62 -32.53 -0.61
N ASN A 53 -0.29 -32.64 -0.55
CA ASN A 53 0.47 -32.21 0.62
C ASN A 53 0.86 -30.73 0.54
N HIS A 54 1.00 -30.19 -0.67
CA HIS A 54 1.31 -28.78 -0.89
C HIS A 54 0.53 -28.18 -2.07
N ALA A 55 0.08 -26.93 -1.90
CA ALA A 55 -0.37 -26.07 -2.99
C ALA A 55 0.37 -24.74 -2.91
N LEU A 56 0.82 -24.23 -4.06
CA LEU A 56 1.65 -23.03 -4.13
C LEU A 56 1.18 -22.10 -5.23
N LEU A 57 1.22 -20.80 -4.94
CA LEU A 57 1.12 -19.73 -5.91
C LEU A 57 2.35 -18.84 -5.78
N ILE A 58 3.14 -18.74 -6.84
CA ILE A 58 4.33 -17.89 -6.89
C ILE A 58 4.04 -16.74 -7.83
N LEU A 59 4.18 -15.51 -7.34
CA LEU A 59 4.01 -14.28 -8.09
C LEU A 59 5.36 -13.61 -8.23
N ARG A 60 5.81 -13.37 -9.46
CA ARG A 60 7.05 -12.64 -9.74
C ARG A 60 6.78 -11.46 -10.66
N PRO A 61 7.19 -10.25 -10.28
CA PRO A 61 7.26 -9.17 -11.24
C PRO A 61 8.28 -9.52 -12.34
N THR A 62 8.02 -9.11 -13.58
CA THR A 62 8.93 -9.38 -14.71
C THR A 62 10.27 -8.64 -14.59
N SER A 63 10.43 -7.72 -13.63
CA SER A 63 11.72 -7.07 -13.35
C SER A 63 12.66 -8.04 -12.62
N ALA A 64 13.81 -8.33 -13.23
CA ALA A 64 14.72 -9.44 -12.86
C ALA A 64 15.40 -9.32 -11.48
N GLN A 65 15.08 -8.31 -10.67
CA GLN A 65 15.79 -7.96 -9.44
C GLN A 65 14.97 -8.13 -8.15
N GLU A 66 13.65 -8.32 -8.24
CA GLU A 66 12.79 -8.41 -7.07
C GLU A 66 12.49 -9.86 -6.65
N ARG A 67 12.46 -10.09 -5.33
CA ARG A 67 12.06 -11.37 -4.75
C ARG A 67 10.55 -11.57 -4.99
N GLY A 68 10.21 -12.61 -5.74
CA GLY A 68 8.81 -13.01 -5.92
C GLY A 68 8.12 -13.38 -4.62
N LEU A 69 6.84 -13.07 -4.52
CA LEU A 69 5.97 -13.54 -3.44
C LEU A 69 5.66 -15.01 -3.67
N THR A 70 5.86 -15.84 -2.64
CA THR A 70 5.47 -17.26 -2.70
C THR A 70 4.46 -17.54 -1.59
N ILE A 71 3.22 -17.78 -2.00
CA ILE A 71 2.15 -18.22 -1.11
C ILE A 71 2.09 -19.74 -1.14
N ARG A 72 1.93 -20.35 0.04
CA ARG A 72 1.92 -21.80 0.20
C ARG A 72 0.85 -22.24 1.19
N ALA A 73 0.23 -23.38 0.88
CA ALA A 73 -0.63 -24.14 1.76
C ALA A 73 0.00 -25.53 1.99
N SER A 74 0.14 -25.93 3.25
CA SER A 74 0.82 -27.16 3.66
C SER A 74 0.16 -27.85 4.87
N GLY A 75 -1.07 -27.48 5.24
CA GLY A 75 -1.74 -28.03 6.42
C GLY A 75 -0.99 -27.79 7.74
N GLY A 76 -0.21 -26.70 7.83
CA GLY A 76 0.58 -26.34 9.01
C GLY A 76 1.95 -27.02 9.12
N GLN A 77 2.36 -27.84 8.15
CA GLN A 77 3.70 -28.42 8.11
C GLN A 77 4.73 -27.35 7.70
N PRO A 78 5.77 -27.09 8.52
CA PRO A 78 6.86 -26.20 8.14
C PRO A 78 7.68 -26.86 7.04
N ILE A 79 7.64 -26.29 5.83
CA ILE A 79 8.51 -26.71 4.74
C ILE A 79 9.87 -26.05 4.94
N VAL A 80 10.87 -26.82 5.35
CA VAL A 80 12.27 -26.38 5.31
C VAL A 80 12.65 -26.28 3.84
N THR A 81 12.53 -25.08 3.28
CA THR A 81 13.09 -24.78 1.96
C THR A 81 14.53 -24.34 2.21
N PRO A 82 15.55 -25.09 1.77
CA PRO A 82 16.94 -24.67 1.94
C PRO A 82 17.12 -23.27 1.35
N SER A 83 17.92 -22.41 1.99
CA SER A 83 18.23 -21.06 1.49
C SER A 83 18.67 -21.08 0.02
N ASP A 84 19.38 -22.14 -0.38
CA ASP A 84 19.93 -22.35 -1.72
C ASP A 84 18.88 -22.61 -2.81
N TYR A 85 17.64 -22.99 -2.43
CA TYR A 85 16.54 -23.17 -3.38
C TYR A 85 16.15 -21.86 -4.07
N TYR A 86 16.28 -20.73 -3.37
CA TYR A 86 15.93 -19.42 -3.91
C TYR A 86 16.95 -18.90 -4.93
N ASP A 87 18.22 -19.29 -4.78
CA ASP A 87 19.33 -18.88 -5.66
C ASP A 87 19.55 -19.86 -6.84
N TYR A 88 19.33 -21.17 -6.64
CA TYR A 88 19.61 -22.21 -7.65
C TYR A 88 18.37 -22.97 -8.17
N GLY A 89 17.29 -23.06 -7.39
CA GLY A 89 16.12 -23.89 -7.74
C GLY A 89 15.33 -23.42 -8.97
N TYR A 90 15.50 -22.15 -9.38
CA TYR A 90 14.81 -21.60 -10.55
C TYR A 90 15.34 -22.13 -11.89
N ALA A 91 16.66 -22.32 -12.00
CA ALA A 91 17.28 -22.86 -13.21
C ALA A 91 16.95 -24.35 -13.41
N LEU A 92 16.54 -25.02 -12.33
CA LEU A 92 16.23 -26.45 -12.28
C LEU A 92 14.72 -26.74 -12.20
N ASP A 93 13.85 -25.72 -12.24
CA ASP A 93 12.39 -25.91 -12.30
C ASP A 93 12.04 -26.61 -13.64
N PRO A 94 11.45 -27.83 -13.63
CA PRO A 94 11.14 -28.55 -14.86
C PRO A 94 10.00 -27.90 -15.68
N PHE A 95 9.29 -26.92 -15.12
CA PHE A 95 8.20 -26.19 -15.77
C PHE A 95 8.69 -24.97 -16.58
N VAL A 96 9.86 -25.05 -17.22
CA VAL A 96 10.41 -24.01 -18.10
C VAL A 96 9.82 -24.12 -19.51
N GLY A 97 9.45 -22.99 -20.12
CA GLY A 97 8.99 -22.94 -21.52
C GLY A 97 7.58 -23.48 -21.77
N LEU A 98 6.73 -23.57 -20.74
CA LEU A 98 5.37 -24.06 -20.88
C LEU A 98 4.49 -23.20 -21.79
N ALA A 99 3.58 -23.87 -22.49
CA ALA A 99 2.45 -23.20 -23.12
C ALA A 99 1.66 -22.46 -22.04
N GLU A 100 1.45 -21.16 -22.27
CA GLU A 100 0.85 -20.28 -21.28
C GLU A 100 -0.55 -20.76 -20.86
N SER A 101 -0.83 -20.71 -19.56
CA SER A 101 -2.13 -21.04 -18.95
C SER A 101 -2.62 -22.46 -19.21
N ARG A 102 -1.73 -23.42 -19.47
CA ARG A 102 -2.08 -24.84 -19.60
C ARG A 102 -1.59 -25.64 -18.40
N ILE A 103 -2.48 -26.40 -17.77
CA ILE A 103 -2.12 -27.36 -16.72
C ILE A 103 -1.38 -28.54 -17.35
N THR A 104 -0.26 -28.90 -16.75
CA THR A 104 0.57 -30.04 -17.14
C THR A 104 1.15 -30.72 -15.89
N THR A 105 1.55 -31.99 -16.01
CA THR A 105 2.27 -32.68 -14.94
C THR A 105 3.76 -32.74 -15.26
N VAL A 106 4.59 -32.79 -14.23
CA VAL A 106 6.05 -32.96 -14.41
C VAL A 106 6.38 -34.27 -15.14
N ASP A 107 5.62 -35.34 -14.89
CA ASP A 107 5.80 -36.63 -15.54
C ASP A 107 5.53 -36.53 -17.06
N ASP A 108 4.61 -35.68 -17.51
CA ASP A 108 4.34 -35.45 -18.94
C ASP A 108 5.41 -34.59 -19.62
N LEU A 109 6.05 -33.69 -18.86
CA LEU A 109 7.04 -32.75 -19.40
C LEU A 109 8.41 -33.39 -19.62
N ILE A 110 8.87 -34.15 -18.63
CA ILE A 110 10.24 -34.68 -18.61
C ILE A 110 10.29 -36.21 -18.55
N GLY A 111 9.16 -36.88 -18.34
CA GLY A 111 9.08 -38.33 -18.16
C GLY A 111 9.31 -38.76 -16.71
N ALA A 112 8.53 -39.73 -16.24
CA ALA A 112 8.56 -40.19 -14.85
C ALA A 112 9.93 -40.68 -14.38
N GLU A 113 10.66 -41.45 -15.19
CA GLU A 113 11.98 -41.99 -14.82
C GLU A 113 13.05 -40.90 -14.71
N HIS A 114 13.11 -40.00 -15.69
CA HIS A 114 14.03 -38.86 -15.69
C HIS A 114 13.72 -37.91 -14.54
N TRP A 115 12.44 -37.71 -14.22
CA TRP A 115 12.05 -36.90 -13.07
C TRP A 115 12.59 -37.47 -11.76
N THR A 116 12.31 -38.75 -11.48
CA THR A 116 12.70 -39.39 -10.22
C THR A 116 14.21 -39.60 -10.05
N SER A 117 14.96 -39.58 -11.15
CA SER A 117 16.42 -39.69 -11.14
C SER A 117 17.15 -38.34 -11.14
N SER A 118 16.41 -37.23 -11.28
CA SER A 118 17.00 -35.89 -11.32
C SER A 118 17.55 -35.46 -9.97
N GLU A 119 18.66 -34.72 -9.99
CA GLU A 119 19.26 -34.15 -8.79
C GLU A 119 18.29 -33.23 -8.03
N PHE A 120 17.51 -32.44 -8.78
CA PHE A 120 16.49 -31.56 -8.22
C PHE A 120 15.43 -32.35 -7.44
N PHE A 121 14.98 -33.49 -7.98
CA PHE A 121 14.01 -34.33 -7.30
C PHE A 121 14.58 -34.91 -6.00
N LEU A 122 15.76 -35.54 -6.07
CA LEU A 122 16.37 -36.22 -4.93
C LEU A 122 16.75 -35.25 -3.79
N GLN A 123 17.23 -34.06 -4.12
CA GLN A 123 17.72 -33.09 -3.13
C GLN A 123 16.61 -32.19 -2.56
N PHE A 124 15.62 -31.78 -3.36
CA PHE A 124 14.66 -30.74 -2.95
C PHE A 124 13.21 -31.21 -2.88
N VAL A 125 12.80 -32.20 -3.69
CA VAL A 125 11.39 -32.60 -3.82
C VAL A 125 11.07 -33.81 -2.95
N GLN A 126 11.93 -34.83 -2.99
CA GLN A 126 11.77 -36.06 -2.21
C GLN A 126 11.78 -35.82 -0.69
N PRO A 127 12.66 -34.96 -0.11
CA PRO A 127 12.63 -34.69 1.34
C PRO A 127 11.35 -34.01 1.82
N ALA A 128 10.61 -33.35 0.92
CA ALA A 128 9.32 -32.74 1.20
C ALA A 128 8.13 -33.72 0.99
N ASP A 129 8.41 -35.01 0.80
CA ASP A 129 7.41 -36.05 0.51
C ASP A 129 6.57 -35.75 -0.75
N ILE A 130 7.17 -35.13 -1.77
CA ILE A 130 6.49 -34.82 -3.03
C ILE A 130 6.91 -35.84 -4.10
N ARG A 131 5.93 -36.41 -4.82
CA ARG A 131 6.19 -37.26 -6.00
C ARG A 131 5.60 -36.67 -7.27
N TYR A 132 4.33 -36.30 -7.23
CA TYR A 132 3.61 -35.80 -8.39
C TYR A 132 3.45 -34.30 -8.27
N ILE A 133 3.74 -33.59 -9.35
CA ILE A 133 3.55 -32.14 -9.43
C ILE A 133 2.69 -31.85 -10.65
N MET A 134 1.59 -31.16 -10.42
CA MET A 134 0.74 -30.56 -11.43
C MET A 134 0.87 -29.04 -11.34
N GLY A 135 0.85 -28.35 -12.48
CA GLY A 135 0.87 -26.90 -12.44
C GLY A 135 0.75 -26.23 -13.79
N ALA A 136 0.65 -24.91 -13.74
CA ALA A 136 0.71 -24.05 -14.92
C ALA A 136 1.51 -22.79 -14.62
N ASN A 137 2.01 -22.19 -15.69
CA ASN A 137 2.51 -20.82 -15.67
C ASN A 137 1.55 -19.95 -16.46
N PHE A 138 1.19 -18.79 -15.93
CA PHE A 138 0.35 -17.82 -16.64
C PHE A 138 0.86 -16.42 -16.35
N ARG A 139 0.70 -15.52 -17.32
CA ARG A 139 1.00 -14.11 -17.13
C ARG A 139 -0.31 -13.34 -16.97
N THR A 140 -0.32 -12.43 -16.01
CA THR A 140 -1.43 -11.48 -15.91
C THR A 140 -1.26 -10.35 -16.92
N ARG A 141 -2.35 -9.65 -17.26
CA ARG A 141 -2.28 -8.44 -18.10
C ARG A 141 -1.40 -7.34 -17.51
N GLY A 142 -1.20 -7.36 -16.19
CA GLY A 142 -0.31 -6.43 -15.48
C GLY A 142 1.18 -6.80 -15.57
N GLY A 143 1.55 -7.87 -16.28
CA GLY A 143 2.95 -8.28 -16.42
C GLY A 143 3.50 -9.00 -15.19
N VAL A 144 2.65 -9.71 -14.43
CA VAL A 144 3.10 -10.59 -13.34
C VAL A 144 3.16 -12.02 -13.85
N ASP A 145 4.33 -12.64 -13.72
CA ASP A 145 4.52 -14.05 -14.03
C ASP A 145 4.08 -14.88 -12.81
N CYS A 146 3.05 -15.71 -13.03
CA CYS A 146 2.44 -16.52 -11.99
C CYS A 146 2.75 -18.00 -12.22
N ARG A 147 3.11 -18.72 -11.16
CA ARG A 147 3.27 -20.18 -11.17
C ARG A 147 2.34 -20.79 -10.15
N PHE A 148 1.42 -21.61 -10.64
CA PHE A 148 0.53 -22.41 -9.81
C PHE A 148 1.04 -23.84 -9.76
N ARG A 149 1.18 -24.40 -8.56
CA ARG A 149 1.66 -25.77 -8.34
C ARG A 149 0.79 -26.48 -7.31
N VAL A 150 0.49 -27.74 -7.59
CA VAL A 150 -0.16 -28.68 -6.66
C VAL A 150 0.70 -29.93 -6.61
N CYS A 151 1.05 -30.34 -5.40
CA CYS A 151 1.99 -31.43 -5.15
C CYS A 151 1.29 -32.56 -4.38
N ARG A 152 1.48 -33.80 -4.83
CA ARG A 152 0.98 -35.01 -4.17
C ARG A 152 2.15 -35.90 -3.71
N PRO A 153 2.03 -36.55 -2.55
CA PRO A 153 2.94 -37.63 -2.18
C PRO A 153 2.71 -38.86 -3.06
N LEU A 154 3.63 -39.82 -3.02
CA LEU A 154 3.50 -41.07 -3.77
C LEU A 154 2.22 -41.84 -3.39
N SER A 155 1.85 -41.80 -2.10
CA SER A 155 0.68 -42.47 -1.53
C SER A 155 -0.67 -41.97 -2.05
N ALA A 156 -0.74 -40.73 -2.54
CA ALA A 156 -1.96 -40.13 -3.06
C ALA A 156 -2.23 -40.46 -4.55
N GLY A 157 -1.26 -41.08 -5.24
CA GLY A 157 -1.39 -41.44 -6.64
C GLY A 157 -1.27 -40.26 -7.63
N LYS A 158 -1.31 -40.60 -8.93
CA LYS A 158 -1.18 -39.64 -10.03
C LYS A 158 -2.40 -38.71 -10.10
N PHE A 159 -2.21 -37.54 -10.72
CA PHE A 159 -3.33 -36.69 -11.13
C PHE A 159 -4.10 -37.35 -12.27
N THR A 160 -5.43 -37.36 -12.15
CA THR A 160 -6.35 -37.88 -13.16
C THR A 160 -6.68 -36.80 -14.19
N ASP A 161 -7.27 -37.18 -15.33
CA ASP A 161 -7.75 -36.20 -16.32
C ASP A 161 -8.81 -35.25 -15.73
N GLU A 162 -9.59 -35.72 -14.75
CA GLU A 162 -10.55 -34.90 -14.01
C GLU A 162 -9.86 -33.89 -13.11
N ASP A 163 -8.79 -34.29 -12.41
CA ASP A 163 -7.96 -33.36 -11.62
C ASP A 163 -7.40 -32.25 -12.52
N MET A 164 -6.86 -32.64 -13.68
CA MET A 164 -6.28 -31.73 -14.66
C MET A 164 -7.32 -30.75 -15.21
N ALA A 165 -8.52 -31.23 -15.54
CA ALA A 165 -9.63 -30.40 -16.02
C ALA A 165 -10.10 -29.41 -14.95
N LEU A 166 -10.22 -29.86 -13.69
CA LEU A 166 -10.63 -29.00 -12.57
C LEU A 166 -9.59 -27.91 -12.30
N ALA A 167 -8.31 -28.26 -12.27
CA ALA A 167 -7.22 -27.29 -12.11
C ALA A 167 -7.18 -26.30 -13.28
N GLN A 168 -7.52 -26.73 -14.50
CA GLN A 168 -7.56 -25.85 -15.66
C GLN A 168 -8.67 -24.80 -15.54
N LEU A 169 -9.80 -25.15 -14.89
CA LEU A 169 -10.90 -24.22 -14.65
C LEU A 169 -10.56 -23.14 -13.62
N THR A 170 -9.62 -23.35 -12.70
CA THR A 170 -9.26 -22.34 -11.68
C THR A 170 -8.35 -21.24 -12.23
N LEU A 171 -7.54 -21.54 -13.26
CA LEU A 171 -6.54 -20.60 -13.79
C LEU A 171 -7.11 -19.24 -14.22
N PRO A 172 -8.26 -19.15 -14.95
CA PRO A 172 -8.85 -17.86 -15.29
C PRO A 172 -9.25 -17.03 -14.07
N HIS A 173 -9.69 -17.68 -12.98
CA HIS A 173 -10.07 -17.02 -11.74
C HIS A 173 -8.84 -16.47 -11.01
N PHE A 174 -7.77 -17.27 -10.90
CA PHE A 174 -6.50 -16.79 -10.36
C PHE A 174 -5.92 -15.64 -11.19
N ASN A 175 -5.93 -15.73 -12.52
CA ASN A 175 -5.42 -14.66 -13.38
C ASN A 175 -6.16 -13.34 -13.13
N ARG A 176 -7.50 -13.38 -13.03
CA ARG A 176 -8.32 -12.21 -12.69
C ARG A 176 -8.05 -11.70 -11.28
N ALA A 177 -8.00 -12.58 -10.29
CA ALA A 177 -7.78 -12.20 -8.90
C ALA A 177 -6.40 -11.58 -8.69
N VAL A 178 -5.34 -12.16 -9.27
CA VAL A 178 -3.98 -11.59 -9.22
C VAL A 178 -3.95 -10.23 -9.92
N HIS A 179 -4.62 -10.08 -11.06
CA HIS A 179 -4.71 -8.78 -11.72
C HIS A 179 -5.41 -7.73 -10.83
N LEU A 180 -6.49 -8.10 -10.13
CA LEU A 180 -7.16 -7.22 -9.17
C LEU A 180 -6.23 -6.85 -8.00
N HIS A 181 -5.54 -7.83 -7.41
CA HIS A 181 -4.57 -7.61 -6.34
C HIS A 181 -3.49 -6.61 -6.75
N THR A 182 -2.84 -6.82 -7.90
CA THR A 182 -1.78 -5.90 -8.38
C THR A 182 -2.27 -4.46 -8.56
N ARG A 183 -3.54 -4.28 -8.95
CA ARG A 183 -4.15 -2.96 -9.10
C ARG A 183 -4.47 -2.33 -7.74
N LEU A 184 -4.95 -3.13 -6.78
CA LEU A 184 -5.21 -2.67 -5.41
C LEU A 184 -3.92 -2.31 -4.67
N ASP A 185 -2.86 -3.10 -4.88
CA ASP A 185 -1.54 -2.84 -4.30
C ASP A 185 -0.96 -1.54 -4.83
N LEU A 186 -1.00 -1.32 -6.15
CA LEU A 186 -0.53 -0.07 -6.75
C LEU A 186 -1.26 1.15 -6.17
N LEU A 187 -2.58 1.08 -6.04
CA LEU A 187 -3.39 2.15 -5.43
C LEU A 187 -3.07 2.33 -3.94
N THR A 188 -2.76 1.24 -3.23
CA THR A 188 -2.39 1.28 -1.81
C THR A 188 -1.02 1.91 -1.62
N SER A 189 -0.02 1.51 -2.40
CA SER A 189 1.32 2.09 -2.39
C SER A 189 1.32 3.57 -2.79
N GLU A 190 0.55 3.94 -3.82
CA GLU A 190 0.39 5.34 -4.23
C GLU A 190 -0.24 6.18 -3.10
N ARG A 191 -1.28 5.65 -2.45
CA ARG A 191 -1.91 6.29 -1.29
C ARG A 191 -0.94 6.46 -0.12
N GLU A 192 -0.15 5.43 0.19
CA GLU A 192 0.86 5.49 1.27
C GLU A 192 1.95 6.51 0.97
N LEU A 193 2.41 6.58 -0.28
CA LEU A 193 3.34 7.60 -0.74
C LEU A 193 2.77 9.01 -0.51
N TYR A 194 1.53 9.26 -0.94
CA TYR A 194 0.86 10.55 -0.72
C TYR A 194 0.66 10.85 0.77
N SER A 195 0.20 9.88 1.57
CA SER A 195 0.04 10.07 3.01
C SER A 195 1.36 10.41 3.68
N SER A 196 2.44 9.70 3.34
CA SER A 196 3.77 9.98 3.89
C SER A 196 4.30 11.36 3.46
N THR A 197 3.91 11.84 2.28
CA THR A 197 4.26 13.19 1.80
C THR A 197 3.55 14.26 2.61
N VAL A 198 2.25 14.07 2.88
CA VAL A 198 1.44 14.98 3.73
C VAL A 198 1.98 15.00 5.16
N ASP A 199 2.42 13.84 5.67
CA ASP A 199 3.04 13.73 6.99
C ASP A 199 4.33 14.57 7.09
N ARG A 200 5.20 14.50 6.07
CA ARG A 200 6.44 15.32 5.99
C ARG A 200 6.17 16.82 5.93
N MET A 201 5.06 17.20 5.30
CA MET A 201 4.59 18.58 5.31
C MET A 201 4.07 19.04 6.68
N MET A 202 3.95 18.17 7.69
CA MET A 202 3.39 18.46 9.01
C MET A 202 1.91 18.88 8.95
N VAL A 203 1.14 18.26 8.06
CA VAL A 203 -0.31 18.47 7.96
C VAL A 203 -1.03 17.23 8.53
N GLY A 204 -1.83 17.43 9.57
CA GLY A 204 -2.71 16.39 10.09
C GLY A 204 -3.92 16.22 9.16
N THR A 205 -4.34 14.99 8.90
CA THR A 205 -5.51 14.68 8.06
C THR A 205 -6.43 13.73 8.80
N LEU A 206 -7.70 14.11 8.90
CA LEU A 206 -8.79 13.32 9.46
C LEU A 206 -9.86 13.14 8.39
N LEU A 207 -10.24 11.90 8.12
CA LEU A 207 -11.24 11.54 7.12
C LEU A 207 -12.48 10.99 7.82
N PHE A 208 -13.62 11.60 7.56
CA PHE A 208 -14.90 11.23 8.16
C PHE A 208 -15.90 10.77 7.10
N ASP A 209 -16.79 9.87 7.51
CA ASP A 209 -17.96 9.50 6.73
C ASP A 209 -19.13 10.48 6.88
N GLU A 210 -20.26 10.20 6.22
CA GLU A 210 -21.48 11.01 6.28
C GLU A 210 -22.11 11.11 7.69
N THR A 211 -21.73 10.20 8.59
CA THR A 211 -22.19 10.13 9.99
C THR A 211 -21.18 10.72 10.99
N LEU A 212 -20.08 11.29 10.50
CA LEU A 212 -18.94 11.76 11.30
C LEU A 212 -18.20 10.65 12.05
N THR A 213 -18.29 9.42 11.56
CA THR A 213 -17.40 8.33 11.99
C THR A 213 -16.04 8.52 11.33
N LEU A 214 -14.98 8.45 12.14
CA LEU A 214 -13.61 8.56 11.65
C LEU A 214 -13.27 7.31 10.81
N LEU A 215 -13.06 7.51 9.51
CA LEU A 215 -12.62 6.48 8.57
C LEU A 215 -11.11 6.31 8.61
N ARG A 216 -10.37 7.42 8.60
CA ARG A 216 -8.90 7.43 8.57
C ARG A 216 -8.31 8.64 9.29
N VAL A 217 -7.11 8.44 9.79
CA VAL A 217 -6.26 9.47 10.42
C VAL A 217 -4.81 9.20 10.04
N ASN A 218 -4.04 10.25 9.73
CA ASN A 218 -2.59 10.12 9.52
C ASN A 218 -1.81 10.28 10.83
N SER A 219 -0.51 9.95 10.80
CA SER A 219 0.35 9.98 11.99
C SER A 219 0.36 11.36 12.66
N VAL A 220 0.47 12.43 11.86
CA VAL A 220 0.50 13.81 12.33
C VAL A 220 -0.78 14.20 13.09
N ALA A 221 -1.96 13.88 12.55
CA ALA A 221 -3.22 14.17 13.24
C ALA A 221 -3.41 13.30 14.49
N GLN A 222 -2.94 12.05 14.45
CA GLN A 222 -2.98 11.18 15.63
C GLN A 222 -2.16 11.76 16.79
N ASP A 223 -0.95 12.25 16.51
CA ASP A 223 -0.10 12.93 17.50
C ASP A 223 -0.78 14.19 18.05
N MET A 224 -1.31 15.05 17.18
CA MET A 224 -1.99 16.29 17.58
C MET A 224 -3.23 16.01 18.45
N LEU A 225 -3.99 14.96 18.16
CA LEU A 225 -5.14 14.55 18.97
C LEU A 225 -4.70 13.95 20.32
N ALA A 226 -3.57 13.26 20.36
CA ALA A 226 -3.01 12.70 21.59
C ALA A 226 -2.53 13.78 22.57
N GLU A 227 -2.07 14.94 22.06
CA GLU A 227 -1.70 16.10 22.88
C GLU A 227 -2.90 16.67 23.66
N LYS A 228 -4.13 16.48 23.17
CA LYS A 228 -5.39 17.03 23.75
C LYS A 228 -5.34 18.54 24.05
N ASP A 229 -4.57 19.27 23.26
CA ASP A 229 -4.31 20.70 23.45
C ASP A 229 -5.34 21.57 22.70
N GLY A 230 -6.61 21.45 23.09
CA GLY A 230 -7.72 22.26 22.55
C GLY A 230 -8.54 21.60 21.44
N LEU A 231 -8.17 20.39 21.01
CA LEU A 231 -8.89 19.58 20.03
C LEU A 231 -8.98 18.13 20.49
N GLU A 232 -10.18 17.53 20.43
CA GLU A 232 -10.41 16.14 20.81
C GLU A 232 -11.38 15.45 19.84
N LEU A 233 -11.18 14.14 19.66
CA LEU A 233 -12.14 13.27 18.99
C LEU A 233 -13.05 12.62 20.05
N ARG A 234 -14.36 12.89 19.99
CA ARG A 234 -15.37 12.36 20.92
C ARG A 234 -16.39 11.50 20.17
N GLN A 235 -17.28 10.82 20.91
CA GLN A 235 -18.45 10.18 20.30
C GLN A 235 -19.30 11.26 19.62
N GLY A 236 -19.35 11.23 18.29
CA GLY A 236 -20.03 12.26 17.47
C GLY A 236 -19.10 13.17 16.65
N GLY A 237 -17.78 12.96 16.70
CA GLY A 237 -16.82 13.60 15.80
C GLY A 237 -15.80 14.50 16.49
N LEU A 238 -15.26 15.45 15.73
CA LEU A 238 -14.18 16.34 16.15
C LEU A 238 -14.73 17.56 16.93
N VAL A 239 -14.17 17.84 18.10
CA VAL A 239 -14.65 18.88 19.02
C VAL A 239 -13.49 19.77 19.48
N ALA A 240 -13.66 21.09 19.41
CA ALA A 240 -12.75 22.04 20.04
C ALA A 240 -13.13 22.19 21.53
N THR A 241 -12.16 22.06 22.43
CA THR A 241 -12.45 21.88 23.87
C THR A 241 -12.26 23.11 24.73
N TYR A 242 -11.55 24.13 24.22
CA TYR A 242 -11.19 25.30 25.02
C TYR A 242 -12.23 26.43 24.97
N LEU A 243 -12.57 26.94 23.78
CA LEU A 243 -13.56 28.01 23.60
C LEU A 243 -14.81 27.49 22.90
N SER A 244 -15.97 27.70 23.52
CA SER A 244 -17.26 27.23 22.99
C SER A 244 -17.63 27.86 21.64
N ALA A 245 -17.30 29.14 21.43
CA ALA A 245 -17.53 29.84 20.17
C ALA A 245 -16.71 29.25 19.01
N GLU A 246 -15.44 28.88 19.25
CA GLU A 246 -14.59 28.23 18.25
C GLU A 246 -15.09 26.81 17.94
N ASN A 247 -15.61 26.10 18.94
CA ASN A 247 -16.27 24.81 18.72
C ASN A 247 -17.55 24.95 17.88
N GLN A 248 -18.41 25.93 18.18
CA GLN A 248 -19.62 26.18 17.39
C GLN A 248 -19.28 26.46 15.92
N GLU A 249 -18.24 27.25 15.66
CA GLU A 249 -17.78 27.52 14.31
C GLU A 249 -17.26 26.25 13.63
N LEU A 250 -16.43 25.44 14.31
CA LEU A 250 -15.97 24.16 13.78
C LEU A 250 -17.14 23.23 13.41
N GLN A 251 -18.14 23.10 14.30
CA GLN A 251 -19.34 22.30 14.01
C GLN A 251 -20.12 22.85 12.82
N ARG A 252 -20.23 24.18 12.68
CA ARG A 252 -20.86 24.84 11.52
C ARG A 252 -20.13 24.48 10.22
N LEU A 253 -18.80 24.48 10.21
CA LEU A 253 -17.99 24.11 9.05
C LEU A 253 -18.20 22.65 8.65
N ILE A 254 -18.18 21.74 9.62
CA ILE A 254 -18.41 20.30 9.40
C ILE A 254 -19.82 20.06 8.85
N ALA A 255 -20.84 20.66 9.46
CA ALA A 255 -22.23 20.54 9.00
C ALA A 255 -22.41 21.09 7.57
N LYS A 256 -21.73 22.19 7.24
CA LYS A 256 -21.75 22.76 5.89
C LYS A 256 -21.03 21.87 4.88
N ALA A 257 -19.96 21.18 5.26
CA ALA A 257 -19.28 20.22 4.39
C ALA A 257 -20.14 18.99 4.10
N LEU A 258 -20.93 18.52 5.08
CA LEU A 258 -21.87 17.42 4.94
C LEU A 258 -23.14 17.76 4.13
N ALA A 259 -23.53 19.04 4.09
CA ALA A 259 -24.76 19.45 3.43
C ALA A 259 -24.74 19.08 1.93
N PRO A 260 -25.77 18.40 1.39
CA PRO A 260 -25.80 17.93 0.02
C PRO A 260 -25.43 19.03 -0.97
N SER A 261 -24.53 18.73 -1.91
CA SER A 261 -24.21 19.62 -3.02
C SER A 261 -24.75 19.02 -4.30
N PRO A 262 -25.38 19.82 -5.19
CA PRO A 262 -25.81 19.31 -6.47
C PRO A 262 -24.59 18.77 -7.25
N ALA A 263 -24.79 17.64 -7.93
CA ALA A 263 -23.77 17.02 -8.77
C ALA A 263 -23.27 18.04 -9.80
N GLY A 264 -21.95 18.23 -9.87
CA GLY A 264 -21.32 19.21 -10.77
C GLY A 264 -21.23 20.65 -10.23
N ALA A 265 -21.59 20.91 -8.97
CA ALA A 265 -21.31 22.20 -8.33
C ALA A 265 -19.79 22.44 -8.24
N ALA A 266 -19.36 23.69 -8.41
CA ALA A 266 -17.98 24.11 -8.19
C ALA A 266 -17.50 23.67 -6.79
N PRO A 267 -16.18 23.38 -6.61
CA PRO A 267 -15.62 23.06 -5.31
C PRO A 267 -16.06 24.12 -4.29
N ARG A 268 -16.69 23.69 -3.18
CA ARG A 268 -17.06 24.61 -2.11
C ARG A 268 -15.77 25.29 -1.60
N LEU A 269 -15.84 26.60 -1.32
CA LEU A 269 -14.70 27.33 -0.77
C LEU A 269 -14.14 26.58 0.45
N THR A 270 -12.82 26.43 0.47
CA THR A 270 -12.06 25.95 1.63
C THR A 270 -12.36 26.87 2.82
N GLU A 271 -13.05 26.36 3.83
CA GLU A 271 -13.34 27.11 5.06
C GLU A 271 -12.41 26.69 6.19
N ALA A 272 -11.95 27.67 6.96
CA ALA A 272 -10.94 27.49 7.99
C ALA A 272 -11.38 28.13 9.32
N VAL A 273 -10.97 27.51 10.42
CA VAL A 273 -11.11 28.03 11.78
C VAL A 273 -9.77 27.92 12.50
N ALA A 274 -9.44 28.91 13.33
CA ALA A 274 -8.24 28.90 14.17
C ALA A 274 -8.64 28.63 15.62
N LEU A 275 -8.15 27.53 16.19
CA LEU A 275 -8.49 27.08 17.53
C LEU A 275 -7.46 27.55 18.56
N THR A 276 -7.93 28.12 19.65
CA THR A 276 -7.11 28.54 20.78
C THR A 276 -6.74 27.34 21.62
N ARG A 277 -5.47 27.25 22.01
CA ARG A 277 -4.90 26.11 22.74
C ARG A 277 -4.79 26.41 24.24
N PRO A 278 -5.22 25.49 25.13
CA PRO A 278 -5.01 25.60 26.58
C PRO A 278 -3.56 25.82 27.00
N SER A 279 -2.59 25.28 26.25
CA SER A 279 -1.16 25.47 26.50
C SER A 279 -0.66 26.91 26.29
N GLY A 280 -1.44 27.77 25.63
CA GLY A 280 -1.03 29.12 25.25
C GLY A 280 -0.12 29.20 24.02
N ARG A 281 0.14 28.06 23.35
CA ARG A 281 0.85 28.01 22.06
C ARG A 281 0.06 28.71 20.94
N SER A 282 0.67 28.90 19.76
CA SER A 282 0.03 29.53 18.60
C SER A 282 -1.31 28.86 18.26
N LYS A 283 -2.30 29.56 17.70
CA LYS A 283 -3.58 28.91 17.37
C LYS A 283 -3.40 27.75 16.39
N LEU A 284 -4.12 26.65 16.61
CA LEU A 284 -4.15 25.51 15.70
C LEU A 284 -5.04 25.84 14.50
N GLY A 285 -4.50 25.78 13.28
CA GLY A 285 -5.27 25.98 12.06
C GLY A 285 -6.04 24.70 11.70
N VAL A 286 -7.34 24.83 11.45
CA VAL A 286 -8.21 23.73 11.02
C VAL A 286 -8.92 24.13 9.74
N VAL A 287 -8.85 23.26 8.73
CA VAL A 287 -9.51 23.46 7.44
C VAL A 287 -10.45 22.29 7.19
N VAL A 288 -11.69 22.57 6.77
CA VAL A 288 -12.71 21.55 6.54
C VAL A 288 -13.15 21.59 5.08
N ASN A 289 -13.01 20.47 4.38
CA ASN A 289 -13.43 20.33 2.98
C ASN A 289 -14.42 19.17 2.83
N ALA A 290 -15.41 19.36 1.94
CA ALA A 290 -16.30 18.31 1.50
C ALA A 290 -15.62 17.42 0.45
N ILE A 291 -15.89 16.12 0.48
CA ILE A 291 -15.46 15.18 -0.54
C ILE A 291 -16.62 14.98 -1.52
N PRO A 292 -16.44 15.24 -2.83
CA PRO A 292 -17.50 15.07 -3.80
C PRO A 292 -17.91 13.61 -3.91
N LEU A 293 -19.22 13.39 -4.03
CA LEU A 293 -19.77 12.06 -4.23
C LEU A 293 -19.44 11.56 -5.64
N ASN A 294 -19.01 10.31 -5.72
CA ASN A 294 -18.90 9.62 -7.01
C ASN A 294 -20.23 8.89 -7.27
N GLU A 295 -20.70 8.87 -8.53
CA GLU A 295 -22.02 8.34 -8.90
C GLU A 295 -22.22 6.85 -8.56
N TRP A 296 -21.12 6.12 -8.37
CA TRP A 296 -21.11 4.67 -8.11
C TRP A 296 -20.72 4.33 -6.67
N SER A 297 -20.73 5.31 -5.76
CA SER A 297 -20.40 5.12 -4.35
C SER A 297 -21.64 4.76 -3.52
N GLU A 298 -21.97 3.47 -3.47
CA GLU A 298 -23.11 2.91 -2.71
C GLU A 298 -22.72 2.24 -1.38
N GLY A 299 -21.44 2.25 -1.01
CA GLY A 299 -20.96 1.65 0.24
C GLY A 299 -21.47 2.40 1.49
N ARG A 300 -21.76 1.65 2.56
CA ARG A 300 -21.92 2.21 3.92
C ARG A 300 -20.59 2.82 4.36
N HIS A 301 -20.61 3.95 5.08
CA HIS A 301 -19.41 4.65 5.57
C HIS A 301 -18.53 5.25 4.44
N ARG A 302 -19.15 6.02 3.53
CA ARG A 302 -18.41 6.62 2.41
C ARG A 302 -17.69 7.91 2.87
N PRO A 303 -16.48 8.21 2.38
CA PRO A 303 -15.80 9.46 2.72
C PRO A 303 -16.65 10.68 2.33
N ALA A 304 -16.93 11.56 3.28
CA ALA A 304 -17.78 12.74 3.08
C ALA A 304 -17.07 14.05 3.44
N VAL A 305 -16.23 14.02 4.48
CA VAL A 305 -15.52 15.22 4.97
C VAL A 305 -14.07 14.89 5.24
N VAL A 306 -13.18 15.79 4.84
CA VAL A 306 -11.77 15.78 5.26
C VAL A 306 -11.48 17.03 6.08
N VAL A 307 -10.83 16.84 7.22
CA VAL A 307 -10.35 17.92 8.08
C VAL A 307 -8.83 17.91 8.07
N TYR A 308 -8.24 19.03 7.68
CA TYR A 308 -6.79 19.25 7.75
C TYR A 308 -6.44 20.06 9.00
N LEU A 309 -5.39 19.64 9.69
CA LEU A 309 -4.86 20.28 10.88
C LEU A 309 -3.46 20.81 10.59
N ARG A 310 -3.18 22.05 11.01
CA ARG A 310 -1.85 22.65 10.91
C ARG A 310 -1.49 23.35 12.21
N ASP A 311 -0.48 22.83 12.90
CA ASP A 311 0.15 23.51 14.03
C ASP A 311 1.29 24.40 13.52
N PRO A 312 1.21 25.74 13.68
CA PRO A 312 2.28 26.65 13.29
C PRO A 312 3.59 26.41 14.05
N ASP A 313 3.52 25.87 15.28
CA ASP A 313 4.67 25.66 16.14
C ASP A 313 5.33 24.29 15.92
N ARG A 314 4.68 23.38 15.17
CA ARG A 314 5.24 22.07 14.85
C ARG A 314 6.28 22.22 13.76
N LYS A 315 7.50 21.81 14.07
CA LYS A 315 8.63 21.88 13.14
C LYS A 315 8.61 20.66 12.24
N SER A 316 8.78 20.89 10.94
CA SER A 316 9.19 19.83 10.02
C SER A 316 10.67 19.57 10.28
N ASP A 317 11.06 18.29 10.41
CA ASP A 317 12.46 17.88 10.45
C ASP A 317 13.08 18.04 9.05
N ALA A 318 13.14 19.29 8.58
CA ALA A 318 13.82 19.63 7.35
C ALA A 318 15.29 19.23 7.49
N SER A 319 15.70 18.23 6.72
CA SER A 319 17.04 17.67 6.84
C SER A 319 18.09 18.69 6.44
N THR A 320 19.01 19.00 7.37
CA THR A 320 20.23 19.78 7.11
C THR A 320 20.97 19.24 5.88
N ALA A 321 20.95 17.90 5.66
CA ALA A 321 21.58 17.28 4.50
C ALA A 321 20.93 17.68 3.17
N VAL A 322 19.62 17.93 3.16
CA VAL A 322 18.90 18.31 1.95
C VAL A 322 19.14 19.78 1.62
N LEU A 323 19.10 20.65 2.62
CA LEU A 323 19.49 22.07 2.44
C LEU A 323 20.89 22.22 1.87
N ARG A 324 21.84 21.42 2.37
CA ARG A 324 23.21 21.40 1.85
C ARG A 324 23.29 21.01 0.39
N ARG A 325 22.46 20.07 -0.07
CA ARG A 325 22.44 19.61 -1.47
C ARG A 325 21.67 20.56 -2.39
N LEU A 326 20.59 21.18 -1.92
CA LEU A 326 19.75 22.05 -2.74
C LEU A 326 20.36 23.43 -2.96
N PHE A 327 21.10 23.96 -1.98
CA PHE A 327 21.61 25.33 -2.00
C PHE A 327 23.14 25.41 -1.82
N ASP A 328 23.84 24.28 -1.91
CA ASP A 328 25.29 24.16 -1.69
C ASP A 328 25.74 24.76 -0.34
N PHE A 329 24.90 24.66 0.68
CA PHE A 329 25.23 25.15 2.02
C PHE A 329 26.30 24.28 2.69
N THR A 330 27.13 24.93 3.49
CA THR A 330 27.97 24.26 4.50
C THR A 330 27.08 23.76 5.65
N PRO A 331 27.57 22.82 6.50
CA PRO A 331 26.81 22.38 7.67
C PRO A 331 26.32 23.54 8.56
N ALA A 332 27.21 24.50 8.86
CA ALA A 332 26.87 25.66 9.69
C ALA A 332 25.85 26.60 9.04
N GLU A 333 25.94 26.80 7.71
CA GLU A 333 24.96 27.61 6.98
C GLU A 333 23.58 26.96 6.96
N ALA A 334 23.52 25.64 6.80
CA ALA A 334 22.26 24.90 6.81
C ALA A 334 21.59 24.93 8.19
N GLU A 335 22.37 24.77 9.28
CA GLU A 335 21.86 24.93 10.66
C GLU A 335 21.33 26.35 10.91
N LEU A 336 22.06 27.38 10.48
CA LEU A 336 21.58 28.76 10.58
C LEU A 336 20.30 28.97 9.75
N ALA A 337 20.25 28.49 8.51
CA ALA A 337 19.08 28.61 7.64
C ALA A 337 17.83 27.95 8.26
N LEU A 338 17.99 26.78 8.89
CA LEU A 338 16.90 26.09 9.60
C LEU A 338 16.37 26.93 10.77
N LEU A 339 17.25 27.47 11.60
CA LEU A 339 16.85 28.33 12.73
C LEU A 339 16.07 29.56 12.25
N LEU A 340 16.57 30.23 11.21
CA LEU A 340 15.89 31.39 10.63
C LEU A 340 14.55 31.02 9.98
N SER A 341 14.45 29.87 9.32
CA SER A 341 13.19 29.37 8.75
C SER A 341 12.15 29.01 9.82
N SER A 342 12.62 28.63 11.02
CA SER A 342 11.77 28.39 12.19
C SER A 342 11.37 29.67 12.95
N GLY A 343 11.64 30.85 12.37
CA GLY A 343 11.24 32.14 12.92
C GLY A 343 12.22 32.75 13.93
N LYS A 344 13.40 32.15 14.15
CA LYS A 344 14.41 32.71 15.07
C LYS A 344 15.04 33.98 14.52
N THR A 345 15.29 34.92 15.42
CA THR A 345 16.11 36.10 15.14
C THR A 345 17.60 35.71 15.04
N LEU A 346 18.42 36.60 14.48
CA LEU A 346 19.87 36.36 14.41
C LEU A 346 20.53 36.27 15.79
N ASP A 347 19.95 36.92 16.80
CA ASP A 347 20.47 36.90 18.17
C ASP A 347 20.15 35.57 18.85
N GLU A 348 18.91 35.11 18.77
CA GLU A 348 18.54 33.78 19.25
C GLU A 348 19.30 32.67 18.50
N ALA A 349 19.51 32.82 17.19
CA ALA A 349 20.28 31.85 16.42
C ALA A 349 21.75 31.82 16.86
N ALA A 350 22.34 32.97 17.21
CA ALA A 350 23.70 33.04 17.74
C ALA A 350 23.82 32.31 19.09
N GLU A 351 22.83 32.50 19.97
CA GLU A 351 22.75 31.83 21.26
C GLU A 351 22.60 30.31 21.10
N VAL A 352 21.66 29.87 20.26
CA VAL A 352 21.41 28.43 20.01
C VAL A 352 22.63 27.73 19.42
N LEU A 353 23.33 28.39 18.50
CA LEU A 353 24.53 27.83 17.85
C LEU A 353 25.81 28.01 18.69
N GLY A 354 25.76 28.75 19.80
CA GLY A 354 26.94 29.02 20.64
C GLY A 354 28.03 29.85 19.95
N ILE A 355 27.67 30.69 18.97
CA ILE A 355 28.62 31.49 18.18
C ILE A 355 28.37 33.00 18.32
N ARG A 356 29.38 33.81 18.01
CA ARG A 356 29.25 35.27 18.08
C ARG A 356 28.32 35.80 16.99
N LYS A 357 27.56 36.86 17.28
CA LYS A 357 26.68 37.58 16.33
C LYS A 357 27.38 37.98 15.03
N ASN A 358 28.65 38.36 15.09
CA ASN A 358 29.44 38.70 13.90
C ASN A 358 29.64 37.49 12.97
N THR A 359 29.81 36.29 13.53
CA THR A 359 29.93 35.04 12.79
C THR A 359 28.61 34.68 12.11
N VAL A 360 27.47 34.80 12.83
CA VAL A 360 26.13 34.61 12.26
C VAL A 360 25.89 35.56 11.08
N ARG A 361 26.26 36.84 11.21
CA ARG A 361 26.15 37.83 10.13
C ARG A 361 27.04 37.53 8.92
N ALA A 362 28.18 36.88 9.13
CA ALA A 362 29.05 36.46 8.03
C ALA A 362 28.44 35.24 7.31
N GLN A 363 27.96 34.24 8.05
CA GLN A 363 27.26 33.08 7.49
C GLN A 363 25.99 33.50 6.73
N LEU A 364 25.18 34.42 7.26
CA LEU A 364 23.99 34.93 6.57
C LEU A 364 24.32 35.60 5.23
N ARG A 365 25.43 36.36 5.15
CA ARG A 365 25.89 36.97 3.90
C ARG A 365 26.27 35.90 2.86
N SER A 366 26.92 34.83 3.30
CA SER A 366 27.23 33.69 2.43
C SER A 366 25.95 33.01 1.93
N ILE A 367 24.98 32.77 2.82
CA ILE A 367 23.67 32.20 2.47
C ILE A 367 22.96 33.06 1.42
N PHE A 368 22.92 34.39 1.60
CA PHE A 368 22.36 35.32 0.62
C PHE A 368 23.04 35.24 -0.74
N SER A 369 24.38 35.14 -0.76
CA SER A 369 25.12 34.95 -2.00
C SER A 369 24.76 33.64 -2.72
N LYS A 370 24.56 32.54 -1.97
CA LYS A 370 24.23 31.22 -2.53
C LYS A 370 22.77 31.09 -2.99
N THR A 371 21.86 31.83 -2.36
CA THR A 371 20.42 31.78 -2.63
C THR A 371 19.93 32.89 -3.55
N GLY A 372 20.78 33.88 -3.88
CA GLY A 372 20.43 35.00 -4.74
C GLY A 372 19.45 36.01 -4.11
N VAL A 373 19.17 35.91 -2.82
CA VAL A 373 18.29 36.84 -2.10
C VAL A 373 19.09 37.79 -1.21
N THR A 374 18.52 38.95 -0.90
CA THR A 374 19.18 40.00 -0.11
C THR A 374 18.49 40.31 1.22
N ARG A 375 17.37 39.64 1.50
CA ARG A 375 16.56 39.87 2.71
C ARG A 375 16.26 38.55 3.41
N GLN A 376 16.28 38.54 4.74
CA GLN A 376 15.98 37.35 5.54
C GLN A 376 14.58 36.82 5.26
N THR A 377 13.58 37.69 5.12
CA THR A 377 12.20 37.28 4.76
C THR A 377 12.13 36.63 3.38
N ALA A 378 12.91 37.12 2.42
CA ALA A 378 13.01 36.51 1.09
C ALA A 378 13.71 35.15 1.13
N LEU A 379 14.73 34.99 1.98
CA LEU A 379 15.36 33.69 2.24
C LEU A 379 14.35 32.71 2.82
N VAL A 380 13.61 33.08 3.87
CA VAL A 380 12.57 32.23 4.46
C VAL A 380 11.53 31.83 3.41
N HIS A 381 11.10 32.75 2.56
CA HIS A 381 10.18 32.45 1.45
C HIS A 381 10.75 31.43 0.45
N VAL A 382 12.02 31.56 0.06
CA VAL A 382 12.70 30.60 -0.83
C VAL A 382 12.79 29.22 -0.17
N LEU A 383 13.15 29.17 1.11
CA LEU A 383 13.28 27.91 1.85
C LEU A 383 11.91 27.20 1.99
N LEU A 384 10.85 27.94 2.35
CA LEU A 384 9.51 27.38 2.54
C LEU A 384 8.84 26.92 1.24
N ASN A 385 9.14 27.57 0.12
CA ASN A 385 8.63 27.18 -1.21
C ASN A 385 9.54 26.19 -1.95
N SER A 386 10.64 25.77 -1.33
CA SER A 386 11.49 24.70 -1.87
C SER A 386 10.97 23.33 -1.46
N VAL A 387 11.39 22.30 -2.19
CA VAL A 387 11.12 20.88 -1.86
C VAL A 387 11.75 20.42 -0.53
N MET A 388 12.40 21.31 0.22
CA MET A 388 12.87 21.03 1.59
C MET A 388 11.74 20.51 2.49
N THR A 389 10.51 21.03 2.33
CA THR A 389 9.33 20.67 3.13
C THR A 389 8.77 19.26 2.83
N LEU A 390 9.31 18.56 1.82
CA LEU A 390 8.90 17.23 1.39
C LEU A 390 9.83 16.10 1.88
N ASN A 391 10.88 16.40 2.66
CA ASN A 391 11.87 15.40 3.07
C ASN A 391 11.47 14.60 4.30
#